data_AF-A0A4Q4R6V4-F1
#
_entry.id   AF-A0A4Q4R6V4-F1
#
_cell.length_a   1.000
_cell.length_b   1.000
_cell.length_c   1.000
_cell.angle_alpha   90.00
_cell.angle_beta   90.00
_cell.angle_gamma   90.00
#
_symmetry.space_group_name_H-M   'P 1'
#
loop_
_entity.id
_entity.type
_entity.pdbx_description
1 polymer ?
#
loop_
_entity_poly.entity_id
_entity_poly.type
_entity_poly.pdbx_seq_one_letter_code
_entity_poly.pdbx_strand_id
1 'polypeptide(L)'
;MSDVETDKEAEAARIWLLGMLEYQNRFMSRQHELGMFRRAIEKQLKGRQEEWSDLERLYMALTDRDLTSPLERLRAAFMVVFHLNYGERQGDVIGAGAKLTERLQHASDMDAELFKTRDGIFERTQFMEVDHFACAIPLSLLTQTTDNASIIDDNAGCCPICQTSYTSLADRPIEELLADYPVRIKHCGHIVGKACLEQWMRTPKIEEAKYPYRTCPHCRIKIEGVKSPPVPEGLLDHLKTNRRAMETGQELMYGYDMDPEERLSAVAACMSEEISCIQLLSKIEWTEDQSKDKRILEDKLAGLKNERWAWGFRGDGIWAKLRAEWMDSGVIREG
;
A
#
# COMPACT_ATOMS: atom_id res chain seq x y z
N MET A 1 -45.54 -17.05 -30.79
CA MET A 1 -44.88 -15.91 -30.15
C MET A 1 -45.73 -14.69 -30.43
N SER A 2 -46.04 -13.92 -29.39
CA SER A 2 -46.64 -12.60 -29.57
C SER A 2 -45.59 -11.61 -30.09
N ASP A 3 -46.02 -10.52 -30.73
CA ASP A 3 -45.11 -9.46 -31.18
C ASP A 3 -44.27 -8.91 -30.01
N VAL A 4 -44.85 -8.86 -28.81
CA VAL A 4 -44.20 -8.40 -27.58
C VAL A 4 -43.09 -9.35 -27.08
N GLU A 5 -43.24 -10.66 -27.28
CA GLU A 5 -42.19 -11.64 -26.95
C GLU A 5 -41.03 -11.56 -27.93
N THR A 6 -41.36 -11.39 -29.21
CA THR A 6 -40.39 -11.25 -30.31
C THR A 6 -39.51 -10.01 -30.10
N ASP A 7 -40.11 -8.88 -29.71
CA ASP A 7 -39.38 -7.64 -29.42
C ASP A 7 -38.43 -7.77 -28.23
N LYS A 8 -38.83 -8.50 -27.17
CA LYS A 8 -37.97 -8.75 -26.01
C LYS A 8 -36.78 -9.65 -26.34
N GLU A 9 -37.00 -10.70 -27.11
CA GLU A 9 -35.93 -11.59 -27.58
C GLU A 9 -34.96 -10.86 -28.51
N ALA A 10 -35.48 -9.98 -29.37
CA ALA A 10 -34.67 -9.16 -30.25
C ALA A 10 -33.79 -8.19 -29.47
N GLU A 11 -34.33 -7.57 -28.43
CA GLU A 11 -33.57 -6.70 -27.53
C GLU A 11 -32.48 -7.46 -26.79
N ALA A 12 -32.79 -8.63 -26.23
CA ALA A 12 -31.81 -9.48 -25.54
C ALA A 12 -30.68 -9.94 -26.47
N ALA A 13 -31.02 -10.34 -27.70
CA ALA A 13 -30.04 -10.71 -28.72
C ALA A 13 -29.13 -9.52 -29.10
N ARG A 14 -29.69 -8.32 -29.21
CA ARG A 14 -28.91 -7.11 -29.51
C ARG A 14 -27.92 -6.79 -28.40
N ILE A 15 -28.38 -6.79 -27.14
CA ILE A 15 -27.55 -6.54 -25.97
C ILE A 15 -26.42 -7.56 -25.91
N TRP A 16 -26.74 -8.84 -26.13
CA TRP A 16 -25.76 -9.92 -26.09
C TRP A 16 -24.71 -9.80 -27.20
N LEU A 17 -25.12 -9.53 -28.44
CA LEU A 17 -24.19 -9.38 -29.56
C LEU A 17 -23.20 -8.25 -29.30
N LEU A 18 -23.68 -7.08 -28.86
CA LEU A 18 -22.83 -5.93 -28.58
C LEU A 18 -21.88 -6.21 -27.40
N GLY A 19 -22.39 -6.79 -26.31
CA GLY A 19 -21.56 -7.15 -25.16
C GLY A 19 -20.48 -8.18 -25.49
N MET A 20 -20.78 -9.14 -26.36
CA MET A 20 -19.81 -10.14 -26.82
C MET A 20 -18.72 -9.53 -27.71
N LEU A 21 -19.08 -8.61 -28.62
CA LEU A 21 -18.11 -7.88 -29.45
C LEU A 21 -17.18 -7.01 -28.60
N GLU A 22 -17.72 -6.33 -27.58
CA GLU A 22 -16.92 -5.54 -26.64
C GLU A 22 -15.97 -6.42 -25.81
N TYR A 23 -16.47 -7.56 -25.33
CA TYR A 23 -15.65 -8.55 -24.62
C TYR A 23 -14.50 -9.07 -25.49
N GLN A 24 -14.76 -9.42 -26.75
CA GLN A 24 -13.73 -9.90 -27.68
C GLN A 24 -12.66 -8.83 -27.92
N ASN A 25 -13.06 -7.60 -28.22
CA ASN A 25 -12.14 -6.50 -28.48
C ASN A 25 -11.22 -6.20 -27.28
N ARG A 26 -11.70 -6.39 -26.05
CA ARG A 26 -10.93 -6.11 -24.83
C ARG A 26 -10.08 -7.30 -24.35
N PHE A 27 -10.57 -8.52 -24.49
CA PHE A 27 -10.01 -9.68 -23.77
C PHE A 27 -9.49 -10.80 -24.66
N MET A 28 -9.88 -10.87 -25.94
CA MET A 28 -9.37 -11.90 -26.83
C MET A 28 -8.12 -11.43 -27.56
N SER A 29 -7.04 -12.21 -27.43
CA SER A 29 -5.85 -11.97 -28.23
C SER A 29 -6.11 -12.36 -29.69
N ARG A 30 -5.47 -11.64 -30.61
CA ARG A 30 -5.50 -11.96 -32.05
C ARG A 30 -5.16 -13.43 -32.35
N GLN A 31 -4.27 -14.05 -31.57
CA GLN A 31 -3.93 -15.47 -31.75
C GLN A 31 -5.09 -16.39 -31.40
N HIS A 32 -5.85 -16.06 -30.36
CA HIS A 32 -7.04 -16.81 -29.97
C HIS A 32 -8.13 -16.71 -31.04
N GLU A 33 -8.39 -15.51 -31.56
CA GLU A 33 -9.34 -15.26 -32.64
C GLU A 33 -8.97 -16.03 -33.92
N LEU A 34 -7.69 -15.95 -34.33
CA LEU A 34 -7.18 -16.71 -35.48
C LEU A 34 -7.28 -18.22 -35.28
N GLY A 35 -7.08 -18.69 -34.05
CA GLY A 35 -7.25 -20.10 -33.69
C GLY A 35 -8.68 -20.59 -33.85
N MET A 36 -9.65 -19.79 -33.39
CA MET A 36 -11.08 -20.09 -33.60
C MET A 36 -11.45 -20.08 -35.08
N PHE A 37 -10.97 -19.09 -35.85
CA PHE A 37 -11.18 -19.03 -37.30
C PHE A 37 -10.69 -20.26 -38.03
N ARG A 38 -9.45 -20.68 -37.75
CA ARG A 38 -8.87 -21.87 -38.39
C ARG A 38 -9.71 -23.10 -38.10
N ARG A 39 -10.14 -23.30 -36.85
CA ARG A 39 -10.99 -24.44 -36.47
C ARG A 39 -12.34 -24.42 -37.18
N ALA A 40 -13.01 -23.27 -37.26
CA ALA A 40 -14.28 -23.13 -37.95
C ALA A 40 -14.15 -23.45 -39.46
N ILE A 41 -13.12 -22.90 -40.12
CA ILE A 41 -12.83 -23.16 -41.53
C ILE A 41 -12.46 -24.63 -41.77
N GLU A 42 -11.65 -25.24 -40.91
CA GLU A 42 -11.29 -26.66 -41.01
C GLU A 42 -12.52 -27.58 -40.93
N LYS A 43 -13.47 -27.26 -40.04
CA LYS A 43 -14.76 -27.97 -39.97
C LYS A 43 -15.58 -27.76 -41.23
N GLN A 44 -15.63 -26.53 -41.75
CA GLN A 44 -16.32 -26.20 -42.99
C GLN A 44 -15.78 -26.97 -44.19
N LEU A 45 -14.46 -27.03 -44.35
CA LEU A 45 -13.79 -27.76 -45.44
C LEU A 45 -14.03 -29.27 -45.37
N LYS A 46 -14.26 -29.80 -44.18
CA LYS A 46 -14.62 -31.21 -43.94
C LYS A 46 -16.13 -31.48 -44.05
N GLY A 47 -16.93 -30.47 -44.37
CA GLY A 47 -18.39 -30.57 -44.45
C GLY A 47 -19.09 -30.74 -43.10
N ARG A 48 -18.45 -30.34 -41.99
CA ARG A 48 -18.95 -30.51 -40.61
C ARG A 48 -19.38 -29.19 -39.96
N GLN A 49 -20.16 -28.38 -40.66
CA GLN A 49 -20.58 -27.06 -40.20
C GLN A 49 -21.53 -27.15 -38.99
N GLU A 50 -22.25 -28.25 -38.88
CA GLU A 50 -23.11 -28.61 -37.76
C GLU A 50 -22.34 -28.73 -36.43
N GLU A 51 -21.06 -29.11 -36.49
CA GLU A 51 -20.17 -29.23 -35.31
C GLU A 51 -19.57 -27.88 -34.86
N TRP A 52 -19.96 -26.76 -35.47
CA TRP A 52 -19.52 -25.44 -35.01
C TRP A 52 -19.99 -25.15 -33.59
N SER A 53 -19.08 -24.63 -32.77
CA SER A 53 -19.43 -24.04 -31.48
C SER A 53 -20.23 -22.75 -31.70
N ASP A 54 -20.92 -22.29 -30.66
CA ASP A 54 -21.74 -21.09 -30.74
C ASP A 54 -20.91 -19.83 -31.10
N LEU A 55 -19.69 -19.72 -30.57
CA LEU A 55 -18.74 -18.66 -30.91
C LEU A 55 -18.22 -18.79 -32.35
N GLU A 56 -17.97 -20.02 -32.83
CA GLU A 56 -17.55 -20.25 -34.22
C GLU A 56 -18.65 -19.81 -35.20
N ARG A 57 -19.92 -20.14 -34.93
CA ARG A 57 -21.08 -19.71 -35.75
C ARG A 57 -21.20 -18.20 -35.81
N LEU A 58 -21.10 -17.54 -34.65
CA LEU A 58 -21.16 -16.09 -34.56
C LEU A 58 -20.03 -15.42 -35.35
N TYR A 59 -18.79 -15.89 -35.17
CA TYR A 59 -17.64 -15.31 -35.85
C TYR A 59 -17.64 -15.52 -37.35
N MET A 60 -18.09 -16.70 -37.83
CA MET A 60 -18.25 -16.94 -39.25
C MET A 60 -19.32 -16.02 -39.87
N ALA A 61 -20.41 -15.74 -39.16
CA ALA A 61 -21.41 -14.76 -39.61
C ALA A 61 -20.86 -13.31 -39.63
N LEU A 62 -20.06 -12.93 -38.63
CA LEU A 62 -19.42 -11.61 -38.55
C LEU A 62 -18.34 -11.36 -39.61
N THR A 63 -17.84 -12.43 -40.26
CA THR A 63 -16.72 -12.36 -41.21
C THR A 63 -17.04 -13.01 -42.55
N ASP A 64 -18.32 -13.26 -42.80
CA ASP A 64 -18.79 -13.81 -44.06
C ASP A 64 -18.31 -12.93 -45.22
N ARG A 65 -17.60 -13.57 -46.16
CA ARG A 65 -16.99 -12.91 -47.31
C ARG A 65 -18.01 -12.59 -48.39
N ASP A 66 -19.13 -13.30 -48.40
CA ASP A 66 -20.22 -13.09 -49.35
C ASP A 66 -21.02 -11.83 -48.98
N LEU A 67 -20.90 -11.36 -47.73
CA LEU A 67 -21.46 -10.10 -47.26
C LEU A 67 -20.45 -8.97 -47.44
N THR A 68 -20.81 -7.97 -48.24
CA THR A 68 -19.89 -6.89 -48.65
C THR A 68 -19.82 -5.75 -47.65
N SER A 69 -20.87 -5.52 -46.85
CA SER A 69 -20.91 -4.44 -45.86
C SER A 69 -20.78 -4.92 -44.41
N PRO A 70 -20.13 -4.13 -43.53
CA PRO A 70 -20.12 -4.41 -42.09
C PRO A 70 -21.51 -4.49 -41.47
N LEU A 71 -22.46 -3.69 -41.99
CA LEU A 71 -23.84 -3.68 -41.51
C LEU A 71 -24.57 -4.98 -41.83
N GLU A 72 -24.36 -5.55 -43.03
CA GLU A 72 -24.93 -6.85 -43.39
C GLU A 72 -24.36 -7.97 -42.51
N ARG A 73 -23.06 -7.95 -42.23
CA ARG A 73 -22.42 -8.93 -41.33
C ARG A 73 -22.95 -8.84 -39.90
N LEU A 74 -23.14 -7.62 -39.38
CA LEU A 74 -23.77 -7.39 -38.08
C LEU A 74 -25.22 -7.87 -38.05
N ARG A 75 -25.98 -7.67 -39.13
CA ARG A 75 -27.34 -8.21 -39.26
C ARG A 75 -27.33 -9.74 -39.30
N ALA A 76 -26.42 -10.36 -40.04
CA ALA A 76 -26.30 -11.81 -40.10
C ALA A 76 -25.95 -12.39 -38.72
N ALA A 77 -24.99 -11.77 -38.02
CA ALA A 77 -24.63 -12.14 -36.66
C ALA A 77 -25.80 -11.96 -35.68
N PHE A 78 -26.55 -10.86 -35.77
CA PHE A 78 -27.76 -10.64 -35.00
C PHE A 78 -28.79 -11.75 -35.25
N MET A 79 -29.01 -12.15 -36.49
CA MET A 79 -29.92 -13.24 -36.83
C MET A 79 -29.46 -14.58 -36.24
N VAL A 80 -28.16 -14.87 -36.20
CA VAL A 80 -27.60 -16.06 -35.53
C VAL A 80 -27.89 -16.01 -34.03
N VAL A 81 -27.60 -14.89 -33.36
CA VAL A 81 -27.82 -14.70 -31.91
C VAL A 81 -29.31 -14.81 -31.56
N PHE A 82 -30.18 -14.21 -32.37
CA PHE A 82 -31.62 -14.21 -32.19
C PHE A 82 -32.20 -15.61 -32.39
N HIS A 83 -31.91 -16.29 -33.51
CA HIS A 83 -32.46 -17.61 -33.79
C HIS A 83 -31.93 -18.71 -32.87
N LEU A 84 -30.70 -18.60 -32.38
CA LEU A 84 -30.13 -19.56 -31.43
C LEU A 84 -30.39 -19.17 -29.97
N ASN A 85 -31.08 -18.04 -29.76
CA ASN A 85 -31.47 -17.48 -28.47
C ASN A 85 -30.29 -17.38 -27.49
N TYR A 86 -29.16 -16.84 -27.94
CA TYR A 86 -27.98 -16.67 -27.09
C TYR A 86 -28.18 -15.62 -26.00
N GLY A 87 -29.05 -14.62 -26.22
CA GLY A 87 -29.39 -13.61 -25.22
C GLY A 87 -29.94 -14.22 -23.93
N GLU A 88 -30.81 -15.24 -24.04
CA GLU A 88 -31.35 -15.96 -22.88
C GLU A 88 -30.43 -17.10 -22.42
N ARG A 89 -29.89 -17.89 -23.36
CA ARG A 89 -29.07 -19.09 -23.03
C ARG A 89 -27.67 -18.78 -22.50
N GLN A 90 -27.12 -17.63 -22.85
CA GLN A 90 -25.73 -17.25 -22.56
C GLN A 90 -25.62 -15.83 -21.96
N GLY A 91 -26.70 -15.30 -21.37
CA GLY A 91 -26.70 -14.00 -20.68
C GLY A 91 -25.63 -13.89 -19.58
N ASP A 92 -25.27 -15.02 -18.95
CA ASP A 92 -24.21 -15.12 -17.93
C ASP A 92 -22.82 -14.75 -18.45
N VAL A 93 -22.55 -14.84 -19.76
CA VAL A 93 -21.23 -14.54 -20.33
C VAL A 93 -20.93 -13.04 -20.26
N ILE A 94 -21.94 -12.19 -20.44
CA ILE A 94 -21.81 -10.73 -20.26
C ILE A 94 -21.56 -10.42 -18.78
N GLY A 95 -22.29 -11.08 -17.87
CA GLY A 95 -22.07 -10.96 -16.43
C GLY A 95 -20.68 -11.43 -15.99
N ALA A 96 -20.15 -12.49 -16.60
CA ALA A 96 -18.80 -12.97 -16.36
C ALA A 96 -17.73 -12.00 -16.90
N GLY A 97 -17.95 -11.40 -18.08
CA GLY A 97 -17.09 -10.36 -18.65
C GLY A 97 -17.05 -9.09 -17.80
N ALA A 98 -18.21 -8.63 -17.31
CA ALA A 98 -18.30 -7.49 -16.39
C ALA A 98 -17.54 -7.76 -15.08
N LYS A 99 -17.76 -8.94 -14.46
CA LYS A 99 -17.03 -9.35 -13.24
C LYS A 99 -15.52 -9.48 -13.47
N LEU A 100 -15.09 -9.96 -14.63
CA LEU A 100 -13.67 -10.02 -14.97
C LEU A 100 -13.07 -8.62 -15.15
N THR A 101 -13.81 -7.72 -15.81
CA THR A 101 -13.41 -6.30 -15.97
C THR A 101 -13.25 -5.63 -14.62
N GLU A 102 -14.23 -5.79 -13.73
CA GLU A 102 -14.20 -5.26 -12.36
C GLU A 102 -12.98 -5.80 -11.59
N ARG A 103 -12.69 -7.10 -11.71
CA ARG A 103 -11.50 -7.70 -11.08
C ARG A 103 -10.18 -7.15 -11.62
N LEU A 104 -10.09 -6.93 -12.95
CA LEU A 104 -8.90 -6.38 -13.58
C LEU A 104 -8.72 -4.90 -13.23
N GLN A 105 -9.81 -4.12 -13.22
CA GLN A 105 -9.78 -2.73 -12.79
C GLN A 105 -9.37 -2.65 -11.31
N HIS A 106 -9.99 -3.44 -10.44
CA HIS A 106 -9.62 -3.51 -9.04
C HIS A 106 -8.15 -3.93 -8.86
N ALA A 107 -7.64 -4.87 -9.66
CA ALA A 107 -6.22 -5.23 -9.63
C ALA A 107 -5.33 -4.04 -10.05
N SER A 108 -5.68 -3.33 -11.12
CA SER A 108 -4.97 -2.14 -11.57
C SER A 108 -5.00 -1.01 -10.53
N ASP A 109 -6.15 -0.80 -9.87
CA ASP A 109 -6.31 0.22 -8.84
C ASP A 109 -5.46 -0.13 -7.61
N MET A 110 -5.43 -1.40 -7.20
CA MET A 110 -4.55 -1.87 -6.13
C MET A 110 -3.07 -1.68 -6.48
N ASP A 111 -2.67 -1.93 -7.72
CA ASP A 111 -1.29 -1.76 -8.17
C ASP A 111 -0.90 -0.26 -8.16
N ALA A 112 -1.80 0.63 -8.59
CA ALA A 112 -1.59 2.08 -8.54
C ALA A 112 -1.47 2.60 -7.09
N GLU A 113 -2.33 2.14 -6.18
CA GLU A 113 -2.24 2.49 -4.75
C GLU A 113 -0.95 1.96 -4.11
N LEU A 114 -0.51 0.76 -4.50
CA LEU A 114 0.76 0.20 -4.03
C LEU A 114 1.96 1.00 -4.53
N PHE A 115 1.93 1.45 -5.79
CA PHE A 115 2.95 2.33 -6.35
C PHE A 115 3.02 3.65 -5.58
N LYS A 116 1.89 4.32 -5.36
CA LYS A 116 1.80 5.55 -4.56
C LYS A 116 2.31 5.36 -3.13
N THR A 117 2.04 4.19 -2.53
CA THR A 117 2.54 3.85 -1.20
C THR A 117 4.08 3.73 -1.21
N ARG A 118 4.67 3.14 -2.26
CA ARG A 118 6.13 3.01 -2.42
C ARG A 118 6.80 4.36 -2.64
N ASP A 119 6.22 5.22 -3.46
CA ASP A 119 6.66 6.62 -3.61
C ASP A 119 6.72 7.30 -2.23
N GLY A 120 5.64 7.20 -1.45
CA GLY A 120 5.57 7.80 -0.11
C GLY A 120 6.59 7.22 0.88
N ILE A 121 6.87 5.91 0.82
CA ILE A 121 7.94 5.28 1.61
C ILE A 121 9.29 5.90 1.26
N PHE A 122 9.60 5.99 -0.04
CA PHE A 122 10.87 6.50 -0.52
C PHE A 122 11.07 7.98 -0.16
N GLU A 123 10.11 8.83 -0.49
CA GLU A 123 10.14 10.26 -0.20
C GLU A 123 10.37 10.51 1.30
N ARG A 124 9.68 9.78 2.17
CA ARG A 124 9.87 9.95 3.62
C ARG A 124 11.25 9.51 4.07
N THR A 125 11.79 8.44 3.51
CA THR A 125 13.09 7.89 3.95
C THR A 125 14.26 8.81 3.63
N GLN A 126 14.14 9.65 2.59
CA GLN A 126 15.14 10.69 2.28
C GLN A 126 15.34 11.70 3.42
N PHE A 127 14.35 11.85 4.30
CA PHE A 127 14.40 12.79 5.42
C PHE A 127 14.55 12.09 6.77
N MET A 128 14.74 10.78 6.81
CA MET A 128 14.84 10.03 8.07
C MET A 128 16.29 9.89 8.51
N GLU A 129 16.64 10.52 9.64
CA GLU A 129 18.01 10.47 10.19
C GLU A 129 18.11 9.62 11.45
N VAL A 130 17.00 9.41 12.16
CA VAL A 130 17.03 8.97 13.57
C VAL A 130 16.33 7.64 13.82
N ASP A 131 15.38 7.23 12.99
CA ASP A 131 14.56 6.02 13.24
C ASP A 131 15.36 4.70 13.19
N HIS A 132 16.61 4.73 12.74
CA HIS A 132 17.51 3.56 12.80
C HIS A 132 18.16 3.36 14.18
N PHE A 133 18.13 4.37 15.06
CA PHE A 133 18.67 4.30 16.43
C PHE A 133 17.77 4.91 17.51
N ALA A 134 16.65 5.51 17.14
CA ALA A 134 15.67 6.09 18.04
C ALA A 134 14.28 5.52 17.73
N CYS A 135 13.42 5.45 18.75
CA CYS A 135 12.05 4.94 18.60
C CYS A 135 11.08 5.81 19.38
N ALA A 136 9.90 6.06 18.81
CA ALA A 136 8.81 6.71 19.53
C ALA A 136 8.42 5.91 20.78
N ILE A 137 8.06 6.61 21.85
CA ILE A 137 7.64 6.00 23.12
C ILE A 137 6.22 6.42 23.52
N PRO A 138 5.49 5.59 24.28
CA PRO A 138 4.22 5.98 24.87
C PRO A 138 4.33 7.20 25.79
N LEU A 139 3.39 8.13 25.69
CA LEU A 139 3.39 9.35 26.51
C LEU A 139 3.21 9.05 28.01
N SER A 140 2.62 7.89 28.34
CA SER A 140 2.50 7.42 29.73
C SER A 140 3.86 7.18 30.40
N LEU A 141 4.92 6.92 29.63
CA LEU A 141 6.26 6.68 30.15
C LEU A 141 6.99 7.97 30.53
N LEU A 142 6.54 9.13 30.04
CA LEU A 142 7.08 10.44 30.43
C LEU A 142 6.71 10.82 31.88
N THR A 143 5.60 10.29 32.39
CA THR A 143 5.11 10.57 33.74
C THR A 143 5.59 9.58 34.80
N GLN A 144 6.23 8.47 34.39
CA GLN A 144 6.66 7.38 35.27
C GLN A 144 8.18 7.43 35.45
N THR A 145 8.67 8.36 36.27
CA THR A 145 10.11 8.62 36.45
C THR A 145 10.86 7.61 37.32
N THR A 146 10.21 6.56 37.86
CA THR A 146 10.84 5.73 38.92
C THR A 146 11.03 4.24 38.62
N ASP A 147 10.32 3.61 37.68
CA ASP A 147 10.34 2.13 37.56
C ASP A 147 10.84 1.57 36.20
N ASN A 148 11.10 2.40 35.19
CA ASN A 148 11.59 1.93 33.87
C ASN A 148 13.08 2.24 33.67
N ALA A 149 13.95 1.26 33.92
CA ALA A 149 15.41 1.39 33.82
C ALA A 149 15.95 1.67 32.40
N SER A 150 15.10 1.63 31.37
CA SER A 150 15.46 1.80 29.96
C SER A 150 15.17 3.20 29.40
N ILE A 151 14.45 4.06 30.15
CA ILE A 151 13.97 5.38 29.71
C ILE A 151 14.42 6.46 30.69
N ILE A 152 14.99 7.54 30.17
CA ILE A 152 15.48 8.66 30.98
C ILE A 152 14.83 9.96 30.50
N ASP A 153 13.91 10.48 31.30
CA ASP A 153 13.32 11.81 31.14
C ASP A 153 13.77 12.73 32.28
N ASP A 154 14.94 13.35 32.14
CA ASP A 154 15.45 14.30 33.12
C ASP A 154 14.82 15.70 32.98
N ASN A 155 13.99 15.93 31.95
CA ASN A 155 13.46 17.26 31.60
C ASN A 155 11.94 17.36 31.82
N ALA A 156 11.37 16.50 32.66
CA ALA A 156 9.98 16.57 33.10
C ALA A 156 8.96 16.66 31.94
N GLY A 157 9.14 15.87 30.88
CA GLY A 157 8.24 15.83 29.73
C GLY A 157 8.48 16.93 28.69
N CYS A 158 9.65 17.58 28.72
CA CYS A 158 10.07 18.58 27.73
C CYS A 158 11.30 18.13 26.94
N CYS A 159 11.42 18.65 25.71
CA CYS A 159 12.58 18.38 24.87
C CYS A 159 13.85 19.06 25.40
N PRO A 160 14.99 18.36 25.57
CA PRO A 160 16.25 18.97 25.99
C PRO A 160 16.75 20.08 25.05
N ILE A 161 16.35 20.04 23.78
CA ILE A 161 16.85 20.95 22.74
C ILE A 161 15.99 22.22 22.68
N CYS A 162 14.69 22.07 22.43
CA CYS A 162 13.79 23.22 22.25
C CYS A 162 13.05 23.64 23.53
N GLN A 163 13.16 22.86 24.62
CA GLN A 163 12.51 23.09 25.91
C GLN A 163 10.97 23.11 25.86
N THR A 164 10.38 22.65 24.75
CA THR A 164 8.93 22.54 24.58
C THR A 164 8.40 21.22 25.12
N SER A 165 7.20 21.25 25.69
CA SER A 165 6.51 20.05 26.18
C SER A 165 6.09 19.12 25.04
N TYR A 166 6.24 17.82 25.26
CA TYR A 166 5.81 16.79 24.31
C TYR A 166 4.29 16.60 24.23
N THR A 167 3.53 17.17 25.17
CA THR A 167 2.09 16.90 25.32
C THR A 167 1.21 18.15 25.25
N SER A 168 1.79 19.33 25.05
CA SER A 168 1.02 20.58 25.07
C SER A 168 0.38 20.87 23.72
N LEU A 169 -0.89 20.44 23.56
CA LEU A 169 -1.75 20.79 22.42
C LEU A 169 -2.13 22.28 22.40
N ALA A 170 -2.03 22.98 23.53
CA ALA A 170 -2.29 24.41 23.59
C ALA A 170 -1.18 25.24 22.95
N ASP A 171 0.07 24.74 23.01
CA ASP A 171 1.24 25.48 22.55
C ASP A 171 1.64 25.13 21.11
N ARG A 172 1.18 24.00 20.57
CA ARG A 172 1.54 23.52 19.22
C ARG A 172 0.40 22.81 18.51
N PRO A 173 0.25 22.99 17.19
CA PRO A 173 -0.70 22.22 16.40
C PRO A 173 -0.30 20.73 16.34
N ILE A 174 -1.27 19.86 16.05
CA ILE A 174 -1.05 18.40 16.10
C ILE A 174 0.04 17.93 15.13
N GLU A 175 0.17 18.57 13.97
CA GLU A 175 1.16 18.24 12.95
C GLU A 175 2.59 18.47 13.48
N GLU A 176 2.77 19.52 14.27
CA GLU A 176 4.03 19.84 14.91
C GLU A 176 4.39 18.88 16.04
N LEU A 177 3.39 18.48 16.85
CA LEU A 177 3.57 17.45 17.88
C LEU A 177 3.87 16.08 17.27
N LEU A 178 3.27 15.77 16.12
CA LEU A 178 3.54 14.54 15.39
C LEU A 178 4.96 14.54 14.81
N ALA A 179 5.40 15.66 14.23
CA ALA A 179 6.73 15.82 13.66
C ALA A 179 7.83 15.76 14.74
N ASP A 180 7.60 16.38 15.90
CA ASP A 180 8.57 16.45 17.00
C ASP A 180 8.21 15.54 18.17
N TYR A 181 7.52 14.43 17.89
CA TYR A 181 7.07 13.47 18.89
C TYR A 181 8.26 12.91 19.69
N PRO A 182 8.13 12.63 21.01
CA PRO A 182 9.22 12.12 21.84
C PRO A 182 9.71 10.76 21.36
N VAL A 183 11.02 10.68 21.11
CA VAL A 183 11.74 9.46 20.75
C VAL A 183 12.83 9.15 21.77
N ARG A 184 13.00 7.86 22.07
CA ARG A 184 14.05 7.33 22.94
C ARG A 184 15.28 6.98 22.11
N ILE A 185 16.43 7.55 22.44
CA ILE A 185 17.72 7.20 21.85
C ILE A 185 18.18 5.85 22.43
N LYS A 186 18.21 4.81 21.61
CA LYS A 186 18.46 3.43 22.05
C LYS A 186 19.85 3.19 22.64
N HIS A 187 20.82 4.02 22.30
CA HIS A 187 22.17 3.94 22.84
C HIS A 187 22.30 4.43 24.29
N CYS A 188 21.34 5.20 24.80
CA CYS A 188 21.47 5.82 26.13
C CYS A 188 20.17 5.93 26.94
N GLY A 189 19.01 5.69 26.35
CA GLY A 189 17.70 5.77 27.00
C GLY A 189 17.10 7.18 27.09
N HIS A 190 17.83 8.24 26.73
CA HIS A 190 17.32 9.61 26.80
C HIS A 190 16.24 9.89 25.77
N ILE A 191 15.27 10.70 26.18
CA ILE A 191 14.16 11.14 25.35
C ILE A 191 14.46 12.51 24.74
N VAL A 192 14.23 12.63 23.44
CA VAL A 192 14.37 13.88 22.68
C VAL A 192 13.22 13.98 21.69
N GLY A 193 12.77 15.18 21.33
CA GLY A 193 11.82 15.38 20.22
C GLY A 193 12.44 14.90 18.90
N LYS A 194 11.66 14.19 18.08
CA LYS A 194 12.13 13.59 16.82
C LYS A 194 12.74 14.62 15.88
N ALA A 195 11.97 15.64 15.50
CA ALA A 195 12.43 16.70 14.60
C ALA A 195 13.65 17.45 15.17
N CYS A 196 13.66 17.72 16.48
CA CYS A 196 14.81 18.32 17.15
C CYS A 196 16.08 17.44 17.04
N LEU A 197 15.94 16.12 17.19
CA LEU A 197 17.04 15.17 17.07
C LEU A 197 17.52 15.04 15.62
N GLU A 198 16.62 15.01 14.64
CA GLU A 198 16.98 15.04 13.21
C GLU A 198 17.78 16.31 12.87
N GLN A 199 17.30 17.47 13.32
CA GLN A 199 18.01 18.73 13.13
C GLN A 199 19.39 18.71 13.80
N TRP A 200 19.51 18.12 15.00
CA TRP A 200 20.78 17.94 15.68
C TRP A 200 21.78 17.10 14.88
N MET A 201 21.30 16.03 14.23
CA MET A 201 22.13 15.18 13.38
C MET A 201 22.60 15.89 12.10
N ARG A 202 21.76 16.76 11.53
CA ARG A 202 22.05 17.53 10.31
C ARG A 202 22.90 18.78 10.52
N THR A 203 22.79 19.44 11.67
CA THR A 203 23.44 20.74 11.94
C THR A 203 24.96 20.64 11.80
N PRO A 204 25.66 21.35 10.90
CA PRO A 204 27.10 21.20 10.68
C PRO A 204 27.94 21.21 11.96
N LYS A 205 28.95 20.32 12.06
CA LYS A 205 29.84 20.25 13.21
C LYS A 205 30.75 21.49 13.22
N ILE A 206 30.78 22.22 14.35
CA ILE A 206 31.54 23.48 14.47
C ILE A 206 33.06 23.22 14.34
N GLU A 207 33.56 22.10 14.87
CA GLU A 207 34.97 21.68 14.79
C GLU A 207 35.08 20.15 14.62
N GLU A 208 35.00 19.65 13.38
CA GLU A 208 35.01 18.20 13.10
C GLU A 208 36.26 17.48 13.61
N ALA A 209 37.42 18.13 13.58
CA ALA A 209 38.66 17.55 14.08
C ALA A 209 38.62 17.29 15.60
N LYS A 210 37.86 18.10 16.35
CA LYS A 210 37.76 18.01 17.82
C LYS A 210 36.54 17.21 18.28
N TYR A 211 35.44 17.30 17.53
CA TYR A 211 34.19 16.60 17.79
C TYR A 211 33.77 15.79 16.55
N PRO A 212 34.48 14.68 16.26
CA PRO A 212 34.31 13.95 15.01
C PRO A 212 32.96 13.21 14.91
N TYR A 213 32.25 13.02 16.02
CA TYR A 213 31.01 12.22 16.05
C TYR A 213 29.84 13.02 16.60
N ARG A 214 28.64 12.76 16.06
CA ARG A 214 27.38 13.15 16.71
C ARG A 214 27.19 12.37 18.00
N THR A 215 26.71 13.07 19.01
CA THR A 215 26.43 12.53 20.33
C THR A 215 25.00 12.86 20.76
N CYS A 216 24.49 12.12 21.73
CA CYS A 216 23.27 12.49 22.45
C CYS A 216 23.37 13.95 22.93
N PRO A 217 22.35 14.79 22.69
CA PRO A 217 22.37 16.20 23.11
C PRO A 217 22.41 16.36 24.64
N HIS A 218 21.99 15.33 25.38
CA HIS A 218 21.91 15.34 26.84
C HIS A 218 23.18 14.75 27.49
N CYS A 219 23.44 13.45 27.33
CA CYS A 219 24.54 12.76 28.01
C CYS A 219 25.85 12.63 27.22
N ARG A 220 25.91 13.17 26.00
CA ARG A 220 27.10 13.11 25.11
C ARG A 220 27.59 11.70 24.73
N ILE A 221 26.82 10.65 24.99
CA ILE A 221 27.08 9.32 24.44
C ILE A 221 27.09 9.38 22.91
N LYS A 222 28.09 8.74 22.29
CA LYS A 222 28.27 8.68 20.84
C LYS A 222 27.08 7.98 20.17
N ILE A 223 26.61 8.54 19.05
CA ILE A 223 25.52 8.00 18.23
C ILE A 223 26.06 7.61 16.85
N GLU A 224 26.71 8.55 16.17
CA GLU A 224 27.26 8.33 14.83
C GLU A 224 28.49 7.42 14.88
N GLY A 225 28.59 6.46 13.95
CA GLY A 225 29.69 5.51 13.90
C GLY A 225 29.69 4.51 15.07
N VAL A 226 28.53 4.30 15.69
CA VAL A 226 28.26 3.23 16.66
C VAL A 226 27.42 2.17 15.96
N LYS A 227 27.58 0.90 16.37
CA LYS A 227 26.75 -0.19 15.83
C LYS A 227 25.28 0.10 16.10
N SER A 228 24.45 0.05 15.05
CA SER A 228 23.00 0.21 15.17
C SER A 228 22.40 -0.77 16.17
N PRO A 229 21.35 -0.37 16.90
CA PRO A 229 20.61 -1.26 17.77
C PRO A 229 20.10 -2.50 17.01
N PRO A 230 19.93 -3.65 17.69
CA PRO A 230 19.40 -4.84 17.04
C PRO A 230 17.99 -4.56 16.52
N VAL A 231 17.76 -4.96 15.27
CA VAL A 231 16.41 -4.98 14.68
C VAL A 231 15.58 -6.09 15.33
N PRO A 232 14.23 -5.96 15.35
CA PRO A 232 13.34 -6.97 15.92
C PRO A 232 13.56 -8.38 15.35
N GLU A 233 13.39 -9.39 16.20
CA GLU A 233 13.64 -10.79 15.84
C GLU A 233 12.60 -11.25 14.82
N GLY A 234 13.06 -11.75 13.67
CA GLY A 234 12.19 -12.18 12.58
C GLY A 234 11.75 -11.08 11.63
N LEU A 235 12.11 -9.79 11.84
CA LEU A 235 11.84 -8.74 10.85
C LEU A 235 12.56 -9.05 9.52
N LEU A 236 13.85 -9.36 9.58
CA LEU A 236 14.63 -9.72 8.40
C LEU A 236 14.11 -10.97 7.70
N ASP A 237 13.64 -11.95 8.48
CA ASP A 237 13.06 -13.18 7.92
C ASP A 237 11.73 -12.88 7.22
N HIS A 238 10.86 -12.08 7.84
CA HIS A 238 9.60 -11.62 7.24
C HIS A 238 9.84 -10.88 5.92
N LEU A 239 10.79 -9.94 5.88
CA LEU A 239 11.12 -9.20 4.66
C LEU A 239 11.68 -10.08 3.54
N LYS A 240 12.29 -11.23 3.88
CA LYS A 240 12.85 -12.19 2.92
C LYS A 240 11.89 -13.30 2.49
N THR A 241 10.88 -13.62 3.30
CA THR A 241 9.99 -14.77 3.05
C THR A 241 8.60 -14.33 2.57
N ASN A 242 8.14 -13.15 3.00
CA ASN A 242 6.85 -12.63 2.59
C ASN A 242 6.93 -12.09 1.15
N ARG A 243 6.17 -12.71 0.24
CA ARG A 243 6.13 -12.34 -1.18
C ARG A 243 5.93 -10.84 -1.41
N ARG A 244 4.98 -10.21 -0.70
CA ARG A 244 4.69 -8.79 -0.90
C ARG A 244 5.81 -7.90 -0.36
N ALA A 245 6.36 -8.25 0.80
CA ALA A 245 7.51 -7.53 1.34
C ALA A 245 8.71 -7.61 0.39
N MET A 246 8.95 -8.78 -0.22
CA MET A 246 9.99 -8.95 -1.25
C MET A 246 9.73 -8.09 -2.49
N GLU A 247 8.50 -8.11 -3.03
CA GLU A 247 8.13 -7.29 -4.20
C GLU A 247 8.33 -5.80 -3.91
N THR A 248 7.84 -5.31 -2.78
CA THR A 248 8.05 -3.90 -2.34
C THR A 248 9.52 -3.60 -2.11
N GLY A 249 10.27 -4.50 -1.46
CA GLY A 249 11.69 -4.31 -1.19
C GLY A 249 12.56 -4.34 -2.46
N GLN A 250 12.18 -5.11 -3.48
CA GLN A 250 12.85 -5.11 -4.78
C GLN A 250 12.55 -3.83 -5.55
N GLU A 251 11.29 -3.38 -5.55
CA GLU A 251 10.90 -2.15 -6.25
C GLU A 251 11.62 -0.93 -5.65
N LEU A 252 11.67 -0.82 -4.32
CA LEU A 252 12.39 0.27 -3.65
C LEU A 252 13.91 0.24 -3.98
N MET A 253 14.50 -0.94 -4.04
CA MET A 253 15.93 -1.09 -4.30
C MET A 253 16.31 -0.82 -5.76
N TYR A 254 15.53 -1.32 -6.72
CA TYR A 254 15.86 -1.19 -8.16
C TYR A 254 15.18 -0.01 -8.84
N GLY A 255 14.00 0.41 -8.38
CA GLY A 255 13.24 1.53 -8.92
C GLY A 255 13.62 2.87 -8.31
N TYR A 256 14.03 2.88 -7.04
CA TYR A 256 14.32 4.11 -6.29
C TYR A 256 15.75 4.18 -5.73
N ASP A 257 16.59 3.18 -6.00
CA ASP A 257 17.98 3.10 -5.50
C ASP A 257 18.08 3.14 -3.96
N MET A 258 17.08 2.57 -3.28
CA MET A 258 17.04 2.52 -1.82
C MET A 258 17.91 1.39 -1.27
N ASP A 259 18.79 1.73 -0.31
CA ASP A 259 19.70 0.78 0.30
C ASP A 259 18.98 -0.24 1.21
N PRO A 260 19.54 -1.45 1.39
CA PRO A 260 18.96 -2.45 2.28
C PRO A 260 18.74 -1.98 3.72
N GLU A 261 19.62 -1.13 4.25
CA GLU A 261 19.53 -0.57 5.60
C GLU A 261 18.46 0.53 5.70
N GLU A 262 18.27 1.31 4.64
CA GLU A 262 17.21 2.32 4.54
C GLU A 262 15.82 1.66 4.59
N ARG A 263 15.65 0.49 3.98
CA ARG A 263 14.39 -0.28 4.08
C ARG A 263 14.06 -0.68 5.52
N LEU A 264 15.06 -1.08 6.30
CA LEU A 264 14.85 -1.41 7.72
C LEU A 264 14.48 -0.17 8.52
N SER A 265 15.15 0.94 8.22
CA SER A 265 14.86 2.24 8.82
C SER A 265 13.43 2.69 8.49
N ALA A 266 12.99 2.54 7.24
CA ALA A 266 11.63 2.85 6.80
C ALA A 266 10.57 2.07 7.58
N VAL A 267 10.79 0.76 7.80
CA VAL A 267 9.90 -0.07 8.63
C VAL A 267 9.91 0.41 10.09
N ALA A 268 11.07 0.75 10.65
CA ALA A 268 11.19 1.27 12.01
C ALA A 268 10.52 2.63 12.20
N ALA A 269 10.57 3.50 11.19
CA ALA A 269 9.83 4.76 11.18
C ALA A 269 8.32 4.52 11.09
N CYS A 270 7.87 3.59 10.25
CA CYS A 270 6.46 3.22 10.18
C CYS A 270 5.95 2.73 11.55
N MET A 271 6.74 1.94 12.28
CA MET A 271 6.43 1.53 13.65
C MET A 271 6.37 2.72 14.62
N SER A 272 7.36 3.61 14.56
CA SER A 272 7.45 4.77 15.44
C SER A 272 6.31 5.77 15.21
N GLU A 273 6.00 6.10 13.95
CA GLU A 273 4.89 7.00 13.60
C GLU A 273 3.53 6.43 14.01
N GLU A 274 3.34 5.10 13.88
CA GLU A 274 2.10 4.47 14.34
C GLU A 274 1.94 4.61 15.87
N ILE A 275 3.03 4.47 16.64
CA ILE A 275 3.03 4.74 18.09
C ILE A 275 2.63 6.20 18.33
N SER A 276 3.30 7.15 17.68
CA SER A 276 3.03 8.58 17.83
C SER A 276 1.57 8.93 17.58
N CYS A 277 1.00 8.45 16.46
CA CYS A 277 -0.40 8.72 16.12
C CYS A 277 -1.38 8.11 17.13
N ILE A 278 -1.17 6.84 17.55
CA ILE A 278 -2.05 6.18 18.52
C ILE A 278 -2.03 6.93 19.87
N GLN A 279 -0.84 7.34 20.31
CA GLN A 279 -0.67 8.01 21.60
C GLN A 279 -1.27 9.41 21.58
N LEU A 280 -1.05 10.18 20.51
CA LEU A 280 -1.66 11.50 20.35
C LEU A 280 -3.19 11.42 20.24
N LEU A 281 -3.74 10.46 19.48
CA LEU A 281 -5.19 10.24 19.42
C LEU A 281 -5.80 9.93 20.78
N SER A 282 -5.08 9.20 21.65
CA SER A 282 -5.53 8.90 23.00
C SER A 282 -5.55 10.12 23.94
N LYS A 283 -4.85 11.21 23.57
CA LYS A 283 -4.75 12.46 24.35
C LYS A 283 -5.70 13.55 23.90
N ILE A 284 -6.22 13.46 22.68
CA ILE A 284 -7.20 14.40 22.17
C ILE A 284 -8.52 14.21 22.93
N GLU A 285 -9.02 15.28 23.56
CA GLU A 285 -10.36 15.31 24.14
C GLU A 285 -11.42 15.44 23.02
N TRP A 286 -12.69 15.15 23.33
CA TRP A 286 -13.74 15.20 22.31
C TRP A 286 -14.38 16.59 22.29
N THR A 287 -13.74 17.54 21.62
CA THR A 287 -14.29 18.88 21.33
C THR A 287 -14.29 19.20 19.83
N GLU A 288 -15.15 20.12 19.37
CA GLU A 288 -15.31 20.44 17.94
C GLU A 288 -14.01 20.92 17.26
N ASP A 289 -13.16 21.68 17.96
CA ASP A 289 -11.89 22.18 17.44
C ASP A 289 -10.87 21.04 17.21
N GLN A 290 -10.96 20.01 18.04
CA GLN A 290 -10.12 18.80 17.96
C GLN A 290 -10.59 17.78 16.92
N SER A 291 -11.71 18.04 16.23
CA SER A 291 -12.20 17.20 15.13
C SER A 291 -11.26 17.21 13.92
N LYS A 292 -10.60 18.35 13.65
CA LYS A 292 -9.60 18.48 12.60
C LYS A 292 -8.33 17.70 12.95
N ASP A 293 -7.85 17.85 14.18
CA ASP A 293 -6.64 17.18 14.65
C ASP A 293 -6.79 15.66 14.62
N LYS A 294 -7.95 15.18 15.08
CA LYS A 294 -8.32 13.78 14.99
C LYS A 294 -8.29 13.27 13.55
N ARG A 295 -8.89 14.01 12.62
CA ARG A 295 -8.91 13.63 11.20
C ARG A 295 -7.50 13.52 10.62
N ILE A 296 -6.61 14.46 10.95
CA ILE A 296 -5.21 14.41 10.51
C ILE A 296 -4.52 13.12 10.98
N LEU A 297 -4.70 12.76 12.25
CA LEU A 297 -4.12 11.54 12.81
C LEU A 297 -4.76 10.26 12.25
N GLU A 298 -6.07 10.25 12.02
CA GLU A 298 -6.79 9.12 11.39
C GLU A 298 -6.35 8.91 9.94
N ASP A 299 -6.22 9.99 9.16
CA ASP A 299 -5.74 9.97 7.77
C ASP A 299 -4.29 9.47 7.73
N LYS A 300 -3.43 9.94 8.65
CA LYS A 300 -2.05 9.46 8.78
C LYS A 300 -1.99 7.97 9.15
N LEU A 301 -2.81 7.50 10.10
CA LEU A 301 -2.91 6.08 10.45
C LEU A 301 -3.41 5.23 9.29
N ALA A 302 -4.33 5.73 8.47
CA ALA A 302 -4.77 5.02 7.26
C ALA A 302 -3.61 4.85 6.27
N GLY A 303 -2.80 5.90 6.07
CA GLY A 303 -1.56 5.82 5.29
C GLY A 303 -0.56 4.80 5.83
N LEU A 304 -0.31 4.82 7.14
CA LEU A 304 0.58 3.86 7.81
C LEU A 304 0.07 2.41 7.72
N LYS A 305 -1.25 2.19 7.72
CA LYS A 305 -1.84 0.87 7.48
C LYS A 305 -1.57 0.37 6.06
N ASN A 306 -1.67 1.24 5.06
CA ASN A 306 -1.35 0.91 3.67
C ASN A 306 0.13 0.59 3.51
N GLU A 307 1.00 1.38 4.13
CA GLU A 307 2.43 1.12 4.16
C GLU A 307 2.76 -0.22 4.82
N ARG A 308 2.23 -0.47 6.02
CA ARG A 308 2.37 -1.74 6.74
C ARG A 308 1.93 -2.93 5.87
N TRP A 309 0.85 -2.77 5.13
CA TRP A 309 0.37 -3.78 4.18
C TRP A 309 1.31 -3.95 2.98
N ALA A 310 1.91 -2.86 2.47
CA ALA A 310 2.93 -2.90 1.42
C ALA A 310 4.21 -3.62 1.88
N TRP A 311 4.54 -3.53 3.17
CA TRP A 311 5.57 -4.35 3.84
C TRP A 311 5.11 -5.78 4.15
N GLY A 312 3.95 -6.20 3.67
CA GLY A 312 3.46 -7.58 3.76
C GLY A 312 2.88 -7.98 5.12
N PHE A 313 2.71 -7.04 6.06
CA PHE A 313 2.08 -7.32 7.35
C PHE A 313 0.55 -7.31 7.22
N ARG A 314 -0.07 -8.44 7.57
CA ARG A 314 -1.54 -8.58 7.58
C ARG A 314 -2.03 -8.57 9.02
N GLY A 315 -2.81 -7.56 9.37
CA GLY A 315 -3.31 -7.36 10.74
C GLY A 315 -2.19 -7.02 11.74
N ASP A 316 -2.52 -7.09 13.02
CA ASP A 316 -1.65 -6.56 14.08
C ASP A 316 -0.76 -7.62 14.74
N GLY A 317 -0.94 -8.93 14.51
CA GLY A 317 -0.27 -9.99 15.28
C GLY A 317 1.25 -9.91 15.29
N ILE A 318 1.89 -10.15 14.14
CA ILE A 318 3.36 -10.09 14.01
C ILE A 318 3.84 -8.64 14.15
N TRP A 319 3.09 -7.68 13.59
CA TRP A 319 3.44 -6.27 13.60
C TRP A 319 3.57 -5.70 15.02
N ALA A 320 2.58 -5.95 15.88
CA ALA A 320 2.59 -5.47 17.27
C ALA A 320 3.75 -6.08 18.06
N LYS A 321 4.08 -7.36 17.83
CA LYS A 321 5.24 -8.02 18.43
C LYS A 321 6.55 -7.33 18.02
N LEU A 322 6.78 -7.16 16.71
CA LEU A 322 8.00 -6.51 16.22
C LEU A 322 8.10 -5.05 16.67
N ARG A 323 6.96 -4.35 16.72
CA ARG A 323 6.88 -2.98 17.23
C ARG A 323 7.23 -2.89 18.71
N ALA A 324 6.76 -3.82 19.53
CA ALA A 324 7.13 -3.89 20.95
C ALA A 324 8.61 -4.22 21.14
N GLU A 325 9.13 -5.21 20.42
CA GLU A 325 10.57 -5.53 20.44
C GLU A 325 11.41 -4.35 19.96
N TRP A 326 10.97 -3.65 18.91
CA TRP A 326 11.63 -2.43 18.48
C TRP A 326 11.57 -1.40 19.59
N MET A 327 10.41 -1.12 20.19
CA MET A 327 10.30 -0.15 21.27
C MET A 327 11.23 -0.49 22.45
N ASP A 328 11.39 -1.76 22.81
CA ASP A 328 12.16 -2.22 23.97
C ASP A 328 13.65 -2.40 23.68
N SER A 329 14.07 -2.50 22.41
CA SER A 329 15.49 -2.70 22.06
C SER A 329 16.40 -1.53 22.46
N GLY A 330 17.68 -1.82 22.71
CA GLY A 330 18.69 -0.82 23.07
C GLY A 330 19.26 -1.07 24.47
N VAL A 331 19.82 -0.01 25.07
CA VAL A 331 20.36 -0.07 26.43
C VAL A 331 19.23 -0.24 27.44
N ILE A 332 19.36 -1.27 28.26
CA ILE A 332 18.61 -1.50 29.50
C ILE A 332 19.64 -1.32 30.60
N ARG A 333 19.50 -0.31 31.48
CA ARG A 333 20.41 -0.22 32.62
C ARG A 333 20.03 -1.31 33.61
N GLU A 334 21.01 -2.11 34.03
CA GLU A 334 20.88 -2.86 35.28
C GLU A 334 20.83 -1.82 36.41
N GLY A 335 19.75 -1.86 37.20
CA GLY A 335 19.49 -0.93 38.30
C GLY A 335 20.46 -1.10 39.46
#